data_AF-A0A226F2S0-F1
#
_entry.id   AF-A0A226F2S0-F1
#
_cell.length_a   1.000
_cell.length_b   1.000
_cell.length_c   1.000
_cell.angle_alpha   90.00
_cell.angle_beta   90.00
_cell.angle_gamma   90.00
#
_symmetry.space_group_name_H-M   'P 1'
#
loop_
_entity.id
_entity.type
_entity.pdbx_description
1 polymer ?
#
loop_
_entity_poly.entity_id
_entity_poly.type
_entity_poly.pdbx_seq_one_letter_code
_entity_poly.pdbx_strand_id
1 'polypeptide(L)'
;MADSSVNNLEGTSLSSLLQCSVCLDMCTGGIKQCKNGHNICASHVPRLHECPVCRISFSQGLSRNLLAENLVAIERRRRQGQDTRRQVGSMVVTRTIPIVQASARLPRNNSSYTVVSPSNNNPGPTSLIACEYATEGCTYRNTAYRAQQHELNCHYRPIECCLKTDGCNNAEIRFSEYLVHLINTHKVKHFEGSPHWNNYYVKDDRKLVRDGSTSLVILEVDNAKFLVRAKQVEDRVYVWVAFHGRPQDGRKYAATIKFDFPGSDDDDDEEEEDTDDDYESESSEDEDGDMDPNFDFAGNVKATTRMDVEDVKQINSCLDMCQGDIENNLGTEIIRGRELESWAINIKINRY
;
A
#
# COMPACT_ATOMS: atom_id res chain seq x y z
N MET A 1 -31.43 -28.16 48.50
CA MET A 1 -31.96 -27.55 47.27
C MET A 1 -31.30 -26.20 47.12
N ALA A 2 -30.22 -26.14 46.34
CA ALA A 2 -29.63 -24.89 45.87
C ALA A 2 -29.25 -25.16 44.42
N ASP A 3 -29.96 -24.51 43.51
CA ASP A 3 -29.85 -24.63 42.07
C ASP A 3 -28.55 -23.94 41.63
N SER A 4 -27.60 -24.76 41.20
CA SER A 4 -26.34 -24.36 40.58
C SER A 4 -26.56 -24.23 39.08
N SER A 5 -26.88 -23.01 38.64
CA SER A 5 -26.96 -22.66 37.22
C SER A 5 -26.01 -21.49 36.91
N VAL A 6 -24.71 -21.70 37.13
CA VAL A 6 -23.66 -20.87 36.53
C VAL A 6 -23.44 -21.43 35.12
N ASN A 7 -24.17 -20.89 34.14
CA ASN A 7 -24.08 -21.35 32.76
C ASN A 7 -22.70 -21.02 32.15
N ASN A 8 -22.05 -22.08 31.68
CA ASN A 8 -20.88 -22.14 30.78
C ASN A 8 -20.70 -20.91 29.88
N LEU A 9 -19.66 -20.12 30.16
CA LEU A 9 -19.05 -19.15 29.23
C LEU A 9 -17.83 -19.77 28.52
N GLU A 10 -17.87 -21.07 28.23
CA GLU A 10 -16.88 -21.70 27.36
C GLU A 10 -17.44 -21.78 25.93
N GLY A 11 -16.88 -20.97 25.03
CA GLY A 11 -16.92 -21.30 23.59
C GLY A 11 -17.35 -20.22 22.60
N THR A 12 -17.64 -18.97 23.01
CA THR A 12 -17.95 -17.93 22.01
C THR A 12 -16.68 -17.48 21.30
N SER A 13 -16.34 -18.12 20.18
CA SER A 13 -15.23 -17.70 19.33
C SER A 13 -15.45 -16.26 18.85
N LEU A 14 -14.42 -15.44 18.78
CA LEU A 14 -14.52 -14.05 18.29
C LEU A 14 -15.23 -13.95 16.93
N SER A 15 -15.05 -14.97 16.09
CA SER A 15 -15.72 -15.06 14.78
C SER A 15 -17.24 -15.18 14.87
N SER A 16 -17.78 -15.79 15.94
CA SER A 16 -19.22 -15.89 16.17
C SER A 16 -19.83 -14.55 16.62
N LEU A 17 -19.07 -13.72 17.35
CA LEU A 17 -19.50 -12.36 17.73
C LEU A 17 -19.51 -11.39 16.54
N LEU A 18 -18.68 -11.68 15.53
CA LEU A 18 -18.52 -10.87 14.31
C LEU A 18 -19.31 -11.41 13.11
N GLN A 19 -20.31 -12.26 13.37
CA GLN A 19 -21.13 -12.86 12.34
C GLN A 19 -22.16 -11.86 11.80
N CYS A 20 -22.38 -11.89 10.50
CA CYS A 20 -23.45 -11.17 9.82
C CYS A 20 -24.78 -11.87 10.05
N SER A 21 -25.82 -11.14 10.45
CA SER A 21 -27.16 -11.70 10.66
C SER A 21 -27.87 -12.16 9.37
N VAL A 22 -27.26 -11.98 8.20
CA VAL A 22 -27.84 -12.33 6.90
C VAL A 22 -27.13 -13.53 6.29
N CYS A 23 -25.82 -13.42 6.05
CA CYS A 23 -25.07 -14.53 5.45
C CYS A 23 -24.60 -15.57 6.46
N LEU A 24 -24.72 -15.30 7.76
CA LEU A 24 -24.24 -16.19 8.83
C LEU A 24 -22.75 -16.52 8.73
N ASP A 25 -21.99 -15.70 8.00
CA ASP A 25 -20.53 -15.74 7.98
C ASP A 25 -19.96 -14.58 8.78
N MET A 26 -18.68 -14.68 9.15
CA MET A 26 -17.95 -13.54 9.68
C MET A 26 -17.99 -12.37 8.68
N CYS A 27 -18.44 -11.21 9.14
CA CYS A 27 -18.75 -10.07 8.28
C CYS A 27 -17.63 -9.71 7.28
N THR A 28 -17.99 -9.21 6.11
CA THR A 28 -17.08 -8.83 5.02
C THR A 28 -17.29 -7.37 4.62
N GLY A 29 -16.21 -6.68 4.26
CA GLY A 29 -16.25 -5.27 3.84
C GLY A 29 -16.69 -4.34 4.97
N GLY A 30 -17.43 -3.28 4.62
CA GLY A 30 -18.03 -2.38 5.60
C GLY A 30 -19.09 -3.09 6.44
N ILE A 31 -19.15 -2.80 7.73
CA ILE A 31 -20.10 -3.43 8.65
C ILE A 31 -21.08 -2.37 9.14
N LYS A 32 -22.38 -2.66 8.99
CA LYS A 32 -23.45 -1.84 9.54
C LYS A 32 -23.98 -2.49 10.80
N GLN A 33 -24.36 -1.67 11.77
CA GLN A 33 -24.94 -2.10 13.02
C GLN A 33 -26.31 -1.45 13.18
N CYS A 34 -27.33 -2.27 13.45
CA CYS A 34 -28.64 -1.74 13.80
C CYS A 34 -28.60 -1.06 15.18
N LYS A 35 -29.61 -0.27 15.52
CA LYS A 35 -29.71 0.42 16.83
C LYS A 35 -29.52 -0.50 18.05
N ASN A 36 -29.86 -1.79 17.95
CA ASN A 36 -29.72 -2.77 19.03
C ASN A 36 -28.42 -3.59 18.97
N GLY A 37 -27.51 -3.30 18.04
CA GLY A 37 -26.17 -3.88 18.07
C GLY A 37 -25.88 -5.04 17.11
N HIS A 38 -26.85 -5.52 16.33
CA HIS A 38 -26.63 -6.63 15.38
C HIS A 38 -25.82 -6.18 14.16
N ASN A 39 -24.79 -6.97 13.81
CA ASN A 39 -23.87 -6.74 12.71
C ASN A 39 -24.43 -7.27 11.37
N ILE A 40 -24.28 -6.47 10.32
CA ILE A 40 -24.76 -6.77 8.96
C ILE A 40 -23.70 -6.29 7.98
N CYS A 41 -23.27 -7.12 7.03
CA CYS A 41 -22.40 -6.64 5.95
C CYS A 41 -23.10 -5.53 5.18
N ALA A 42 -22.38 -4.47 4.82
CA ALA A 42 -22.92 -3.35 4.05
C ALA A 42 -23.56 -3.79 2.74
N SER A 43 -23.05 -4.86 2.11
CA SER A 43 -23.61 -5.46 0.89
C SER A 43 -25.02 -6.04 1.05
N HIS A 44 -25.43 -6.42 2.26
CA HIS A 44 -26.76 -6.99 2.51
C HIS A 44 -27.81 -5.94 2.88
N VAL A 45 -27.38 -4.75 3.31
CA VAL A 45 -28.28 -3.67 3.75
C VAL A 45 -29.23 -3.16 2.67
N PRO A 46 -28.84 -2.97 1.39
CA PRO A 46 -29.73 -2.41 0.38
C PRO A 46 -31.03 -3.20 0.13
N ARG A 47 -31.08 -4.46 0.56
CA ARG A 47 -32.24 -5.35 0.42
C ARG A 47 -33.09 -5.47 1.68
N LEU A 48 -32.81 -4.64 2.70
CA LEU A 48 -33.40 -4.73 4.03
C LEU A 48 -33.90 -3.35 4.50
N HIS A 49 -35.05 -3.33 5.16
CA HIS A 49 -35.61 -2.12 5.80
C HIS A 49 -35.64 -2.21 7.33
N GLU A 50 -35.39 -3.41 7.87
CA GLU A 50 -35.37 -3.71 9.30
C GLU A 50 -34.32 -4.77 9.63
N CYS A 51 -33.91 -4.82 10.90
CA CYS A 51 -32.94 -5.80 11.37
C CYS A 51 -33.55 -7.21 11.32
N PRO A 52 -32.91 -8.19 10.65
CA PRO A 52 -33.42 -9.58 10.61
C PRO A 52 -33.53 -10.25 11.98
N VAL A 53 -32.78 -9.77 12.97
CA VAL A 53 -32.74 -10.34 14.33
C VAL A 53 -33.77 -9.68 15.24
N CYS A 54 -33.70 -8.37 15.44
CA CYS A 54 -34.55 -7.65 16.39
C CYS A 54 -35.71 -6.87 15.76
N ARG A 55 -35.85 -6.91 14.43
CA ARG A 55 -36.94 -6.28 13.67
C ARG A 55 -37.07 -4.77 13.83
N ILE A 56 -36.05 -4.10 14.36
CA ILE A 56 -36.03 -2.64 14.44
C ILE A 56 -35.82 -2.07 13.04
N SER A 57 -36.62 -1.06 12.68
CA SER A 57 -36.46 -0.38 11.38
C SER A 57 -35.13 0.34 11.32
N PHE A 58 -34.43 0.23 10.18
CA PHE A 58 -33.18 0.94 9.94
C PHE A 58 -33.35 2.46 9.84
N SER A 59 -34.57 2.94 9.61
CA SER A 59 -34.91 4.37 9.75
C SER A 59 -34.63 4.91 11.15
N GLN A 60 -34.63 4.05 12.19
CA GLN A 60 -34.35 4.44 13.57
C GLN A 60 -32.84 4.47 13.91
N GLY A 61 -31.99 4.09 12.96
CA GLY A 61 -30.54 4.09 13.13
C GLY A 61 -29.88 2.87 12.51
N LEU A 62 -28.96 3.13 11.58
CA LEU A 62 -28.07 2.14 10.99
C LEU A 62 -26.67 2.75 10.84
N SER A 63 -25.83 2.56 11.83
CA SER A 63 -24.49 3.14 11.88
C SER A 63 -23.45 2.21 11.26
N ARG A 64 -22.32 2.76 10.80
CA ARG A 64 -21.13 1.98 10.44
C ARG A 64 -20.41 1.55 11.72
N ASN A 65 -20.00 0.29 11.81
CA ASN A 65 -19.33 -0.29 12.96
C ASN A 65 -17.83 -0.52 12.65
N LEU A 66 -17.04 0.56 12.75
CA LEU A 66 -15.58 0.53 12.51
C LEU A 66 -14.84 -0.44 13.45
N LEU A 67 -15.32 -0.58 14.68
CA LEU A 67 -14.74 -1.53 15.63
C LEU A 67 -14.87 -2.97 15.11
N ALA A 68 -16.08 -3.37 14.66
CA ALA A 68 -16.28 -4.68 14.08
C ALA A 68 -15.44 -4.90 12.81
N GLU A 69 -15.29 -3.87 11.97
CA GLU A 69 -14.46 -3.95 10.76
C GLU A 69 -13.00 -4.27 11.12
N ASN A 70 -12.44 -3.55 12.10
CA ASN A 70 -11.07 -3.77 12.59
C ASN A 70 -10.91 -5.15 13.23
N LEU A 71 -11.87 -5.58 14.04
CA LEU A 71 -11.84 -6.90 14.69
C LEU A 71 -11.92 -8.05 13.69
N VAL A 72 -12.72 -7.93 12.63
CA VAL A 72 -12.76 -8.91 11.54
C VAL A 72 -11.40 -9.00 10.83
N ALA A 73 -10.76 -7.85 10.56
CA ALA A 73 -9.45 -7.83 9.93
C ALA A 73 -8.38 -8.53 10.78
N ILE A 74 -8.40 -8.32 12.10
CA ILE A 74 -7.50 -8.99 13.05
C ILE A 74 -7.78 -10.51 13.08
N GLU A 75 -9.04 -10.92 13.22
CA GLU A 75 -9.42 -12.33 13.33
C GLU A 75 -9.11 -13.12 12.05
N ARG A 76 -9.26 -12.51 10.87
CA ARG A 76 -8.84 -13.13 9.59
C ARG A 76 -7.34 -13.39 9.54
N ARG A 77 -6.52 -12.42 9.95
CA ARG A 77 -5.05 -12.58 10.03
C ARG A 77 -4.67 -13.69 11.00
N ARG A 78 -5.33 -13.75 12.16
CA ARG A 78 -5.12 -14.81 13.16
C ARG A 78 -5.41 -16.20 12.60
N ARG A 79 -6.51 -16.36 11.85
CA ARG A 79 -6.87 -17.65 11.21
C ARG A 79 -5.88 -18.04 10.11
N GLN A 80 -5.49 -17.10 9.24
CA GLN A 80 -4.48 -17.33 8.20
C GLN A 80 -3.13 -17.77 8.79
N GLY A 81 -2.70 -17.16 9.91
CA GLY A 81 -1.48 -17.56 10.61
C GLY A 81 -1.56 -18.91 11.34
N GLN A 82 -2.75 -19.42 11.64
CA GLN A 82 -2.94 -20.75 12.23
C GLN A 82 -2.94 -21.85 11.15
N ASP A 83 -3.47 -21.57 9.96
CA ASP A 83 -3.45 -22.50 8.84
C ASP A 83 -2.03 -22.72 8.29
N THR A 84 -1.21 -21.68 8.23
CA THR A 84 0.20 -21.80 7.82
C THR A 84 1.03 -22.61 8.83
N ARG A 85 0.78 -22.43 10.14
CA ARG A 85 1.50 -23.17 11.20
C ARG A 85 1.12 -24.66 11.23
N ARG A 86 -0.10 -25.02 10.83
CA ARG A 86 -0.54 -26.42 10.68
C ARG A 86 0.07 -27.10 9.45
N GLN A 87 0.33 -26.36 8.36
CA GLN A 87 0.99 -26.90 7.16
C GLN A 87 2.48 -27.19 7.36
N VAL A 88 3.21 -26.38 8.15
CA VAL A 88 4.65 -26.56 8.38
C VAL A 88 4.96 -27.71 9.38
N GLY A 89 4.01 -28.08 10.25
CA GLY A 89 4.21 -29.14 11.26
C GLY A 89 4.26 -30.58 10.74
N SER A 90 4.14 -30.82 9.42
CA SER A 90 4.08 -32.15 8.81
C SER A 90 5.19 -32.42 7.78
N MET A 91 6.34 -31.74 7.86
CA MET A 91 7.52 -32.04 7.05
C MET A 91 8.71 -32.39 7.93
N VAL A 92 8.91 -33.68 8.21
CA VAL A 92 10.17 -34.22 8.73
C VAL A 92 11.15 -34.30 7.55
N VAL A 93 12.11 -33.38 7.50
CA VAL A 93 13.15 -33.36 6.46
C VAL A 93 14.39 -34.10 6.97
N THR A 94 14.59 -35.33 6.52
CA THR A 94 15.92 -35.98 6.55
C THR A 94 16.76 -35.42 5.41
N ARG A 95 17.84 -34.71 5.76
CA ARG A 95 18.83 -34.17 4.82
C ARG A 95 19.72 -35.27 4.25
N THR A 96 19.68 -35.47 2.94
CA THR A 96 20.80 -36.03 2.18
C THR A 96 21.03 -35.18 0.93
N ILE A 97 22.27 -34.72 0.78
CA ILE A 97 22.77 -33.89 -0.31
C ILE A 97 23.25 -34.83 -1.43
N PRO A 98 22.84 -34.67 -2.70
CA PRO A 98 23.52 -35.33 -3.81
C PRO A 98 24.45 -34.38 -4.56
N ILE A 99 25.66 -34.89 -4.78
CA ILE A 99 26.73 -34.36 -5.61
C ILE A 99 26.31 -34.42 -7.08
N VAL A 100 26.54 -33.33 -7.83
CA VAL A 100 26.28 -33.26 -9.27
C VAL A 100 27.52 -33.73 -10.03
N GLN A 101 27.36 -34.77 -10.87
CA GLN A 101 28.25 -34.99 -12.00
C GLN A 101 27.44 -35.21 -13.28
N ALA A 102 27.84 -34.45 -14.30
CA ALA A 102 27.29 -34.46 -15.64
C ALA A 102 27.67 -35.75 -16.39
N SER A 103 26.75 -36.27 -17.19
CA SER A 103 27.06 -37.00 -18.43
C SER A 103 25.80 -37.19 -19.29
N ALA A 104 25.89 -36.73 -20.54
CA ALA A 104 24.90 -36.87 -21.57
C ALA A 104 24.84 -38.31 -22.12
N ARG A 105 23.63 -38.79 -22.46
CA ARG A 105 23.30 -39.63 -23.62
C ARG A 105 21.78 -39.88 -23.70
N LEU A 106 21.22 -39.63 -24.87
CA LEU A 106 19.86 -40.03 -25.28
C LEU A 106 19.85 -41.52 -25.69
N PRO A 107 18.73 -42.23 -25.48
CA PRO A 107 18.09 -42.88 -26.64
C PRO A 107 16.55 -42.84 -26.66
N ARG A 108 16.04 -43.14 -27.85
CA ARG A 108 14.65 -43.08 -28.34
C ARG A 108 13.72 -44.19 -27.80
N ASN A 109 12.48 -43.75 -27.51
CA ASN A 109 11.16 -44.24 -27.95
C ASN A 109 10.71 -45.69 -27.65
N ASN A 110 9.68 -45.85 -26.81
CA ASN A 110 8.32 -46.24 -27.25
C ASN A 110 7.37 -46.45 -26.04
N SER A 111 6.16 -45.87 -26.13
CA SER A 111 4.87 -46.56 -25.92
C SER A 111 3.83 -45.69 -25.22
N SER A 112 2.77 -45.39 -25.99
CA SER A 112 1.37 -45.12 -25.63
C SER A 112 1.05 -44.27 -24.39
N TYR A 113 0.85 -42.96 -24.62
CA TYR A 113 -0.09 -42.18 -23.82
C TYR A 113 -1.29 -41.80 -24.68
N THR A 114 -2.46 -42.26 -24.25
CA THR A 114 -3.76 -41.84 -24.75
C THR A 114 -3.89 -40.32 -24.57
N VAL A 115 -4.07 -39.61 -25.68
CA VAL A 115 -4.55 -38.23 -25.66
C VAL A 115 -5.99 -38.30 -25.17
N VAL A 116 -6.19 -38.12 -23.87
CA VAL A 116 -7.51 -37.81 -23.33
C VAL A 116 -7.76 -36.34 -23.67
N SER A 117 -8.33 -36.12 -24.85
CA SER A 117 -9.12 -34.93 -25.12
C SER A 117 -10.13 -34.78 -23.99
N PRO A 118 -10.31 -33.60 -23.37
CA PRO A 118 -11.49 -33.37 -22.57
C PRO A 118 -12.67 -33.35 -23.55
N SER A 119 -13.34 -34.49 -23.65
CA SER A 119 -14.68 -34.61 -24.20
C SER A 119 -15.60 -33.67 -23.44
N ASN A 120 -16.42 -32.96 -24.23
CA ASN A 120 -17.60 -32.21 -23.84
C ASN A 120 -18.17 -32.55 -22.46
N ASN A 121 -17.90 -31.68 -21.49
CA ASN A 121 -18.89 -31.34 -20.47
C ASN A 121 -19.17 -29.86 -20.63
N ASN A 122 -20.35 -29.58 -21.19
CA ASN A 122 -20.90 -28.26 -21.41
C ASN A 122 -21.04 -27.52 -20.06
N PRO A 123 -20.33 -26.40 -19.77
CA PRO A 123 -20.88 -25.43 -18.85
C PRO A 123 -21.80 -24.53 -19.68
N GLY A 124 -23.04 -24.33 -19.22
CA GLY A 124 -23.90 -23.26 -19.76
C GLY A 124 -23.18 -21.90 -19.74
N PRO A 125 -23.79 -20.85 -20.32
CA PRO A 125 -23.12 -19.56 -20.52
C PRO A 125 -22.51 -19.12 -19.19
N THR A 126 -21.18 -19.03 -19.12
CA THR A 126 -20.49 -18.45 -17.97
C THR A 126 -21.01 -17.04 -17.85
N SER A 127 -21.98 -16.83 -16.97
CA SER A 127 -22.64 -15.54 -16.81
C SER A 127 -21.55 -14.54 -16.41
N LEU A 128 -21.12 -13.72 -17.38
CA LEU A 128 -20.13 -12.68 -17.13
C LEU A 128 -20.76 -11.71 -16.13
N ILE A 129 -20.13 -11.58 -14.96
CA ILE A 129 -20.57 -10.63 -13.95
C ILE A 129 -19.95 -9.27 -14.25
N ALA A 130 -20.70 -8.21 -13.95
CA ALA A 130 -20.18 -6.86 -14.01
C ALA A 130 -19.31 -6.56 -12.78
N CYS A 131 -18.36 -5.64 -12.96
CA CYS A 131 -17.64 -4.99 -11.87
C CYS A 131 -18.61 -4.39 -10.84
N GLU A 132 -18.27 -4.47 -9.56
CA GLU A 132 -19.01 -3.84 -8.46
C GLU A 132 -19.28 -2.34 -8.73
N TYR A 133 -18.36 -1.64 -9.38
CA TYR A 133 -18.47 -0.20 -9.70
C TYR A 133 -19.20 0.08 -11.02
N ALA A 134 -20.03 -0.85 -11.51
CA ALA A 134 -20.75 -0.66 -12.77
C ALA A 134 -21.76 0.49 -12.73
N THR A 135 -22.37 0.75 -11.56
CA THR A 135 -23.28 1.89 -11.36
C THR A 135 -22.56 3.23 -11.46
N GLU A 136 -21.27 3.24 -11.14
CA GLU A 136 -20.41 4.44 -11.16
C GLU A 136 -19.81 4.72 -12.55
N GLY A 137 -20.03 3.81 -13.51
CA GLY A 137 -19.59 3.94 -14.90
C GLY A 137 -18.64 2.83 -15.38
N CYS A 138 -18.28 1.85 -14.55
CA CYS A 138 -17.40 0.77 -15.01
C CYS A 138 -18.13 -0.21 -15.94
N THR A 139 -17.66 -0.35 -17.17
CA THR A 139 -18.26 -1.28 -18.15
C THR A 139 -17.63 -2.69 -18.13
N TYR A 140 -16.67 -2.95 -17.24
CA TYR A 140 -15.95 -4.21 -17.18
C TYR A 140 -16.87 -5.37 -16.78
N ARG A 141 -16.86 -6.44 -17.58
CA ARG A 141 -17.60 -7.68 -17.34
C ARG A 141 -16.71 -8.88 -17.61
N ASN A 142 -16.63 -9.82 -16.67
CA ASN A 142 -15.85 -11.04 -16.84
C ASN A 142 -16.34 -12.17 -15.91
N THR A 143 -15.63 -13.30 -15.88
CA THR A 143 -15.82 -14.32 -14.85
C THR A 143 -15.65 -13.72 -13.45
N ALA A 144 -16.30 -14.32 -12.45
CA ALA A 144 -16.31 -13.78 -11.09
C ALA A 144 -14.90 -13.49 -10.53
N TYR A 145 -13.97 -14.41 -10.73
CA TYR A 145 -12.57 -14.23 -10.32
C TYR A 145 -11.91 -13.02 -10.99
N ARG A 146 -12.09 -12.85 -12.32
CA ARG A 146 -11.45 -11.75 -13.05
C ARG A 146 -12.09 -10.38 -12.74
N ALA A 147 -13.40 -10.35 -12.51
CA ALA A 147 -14.10 -9.15 -12.04
C ALA A 147 -13.56 -8.72 -10.66
N GLN A 148 -13.41 -9.66 -9.73
CA GLN A 148 -12.83 -9.38 -8.41
C GLN A 148 -11.39 -8.85 -8.48
N GLN A 149 -10.54 -9.46 -9.32
CA GLN A 149 -9.17 -8.96 -9.53
C GLN A 149 -9.15 -7.57 -10.18
N HIS A 150 -10.10 -7.28 -11.07
CA HIS A 150 -10.27 -5.97 -11.68
C HIS A 150 -10.69 -4.91 -10.66
N GLU A 151 -11.63 -5.21 -9.77
CA GLU A 151 -12.17 -4.29 -8.76
C GLU A 151 -11.09 -3.66 -7.88
N LEU A 152 -10.05 -4.44 -7.51
CA LEU A 152 -8.88 -3.96 -6.75
C LEU A 152 -8.13 -2.81 -7.44
N ASN A 153 -8.21 -2.74 -8.77
CA ASN A 153 -7.50 -1.79 -9.62
C ASN A 153 -8.44 -0.97 -10.51
N CYS A 154 -9.76 -1.02 -10.25
CA CYS A 154 -10.75 -0.34 -11.07
C CYS A 154 -10.59 1.18 -10.94
N HIS A 155 -10.65 1.90 -12.06
CA HIS A 155 -10.55 3.36 -12.06
C HIS A 155 -11.75 4.05 -11.38
N TYR A 156 -12.87 3.34 -11.27
CA TYR A 156 -14.07 3.80 -10.58
C TYR A 156 -14.09 3.43 -9.09
N ARG A 157 -13.12 2.65 -8.61
CA ARG A 157 -13.05 2.30 -7.19
C ARG A 157 -12.85 3.55 -6.34
N PRO A 158 -13.52 3.66 -5.18
CA PRO A 158 -13.33 4.79 -4.29
C PRO A 158 -11.98 4.71 -3.56
N ILE A 159 -11.38 5.88 -3.32
CA ILE A 159 -10.21 6.08 -2.47
C ILE A 159 -10.47 7.26 -1.53
N GLU A 160 -10.03 7.11 -0.28
CA GLU A 160 -10.10 8.19 0.71
C GLU A 160 -8.98 9.21 0.47
N CYS A 161 -9.29 10.50 0.61
CA CYS A 161 -8.29 11.56 0.54
C CYS A 161 -7.29 11.46 1.71
N CYS A 162 -6.00 11.54 1.39
CA CYS A 162 -4.93 11.54 2.39
C CYS A 162 -4.68 12.91 3.05
N LEU A 163 -5.22 14.00 2.50
CA LEU A 163 -5.06 15.38 2.98
C LEU A 163 -6.32 15.87 3.71
N LYS A 164 -6.65 15.27 4.85
CA LYS A 164 -7.93 15.51 5.59
C LYS A 164 -8.12 16.94 6.14
N THR A 165 -7.33 17.93 5.70
CA THR A 165 -7.15 19.24 6.35
C THR A 165 -7.88 20.42 5.70
N ASP A 166 -8.59 20.27 4.57
CA ASP A 166 -9.19 21.43 3.86
C ASP A 166 -10.68 21.29 3.53
N GLY A 167 -11.48 20.74 4.45
CA GLY A 167 -12.93 20.68 4.26
C GLY A 167 -13.39 19.70 3.17
N CYS A 168 -12.53 18.76 2.74
CA CYS A 168 -12.90 17.70 1.79
C CYS A 168 -13.84 16.63 2.40
N ASN A 169 -14.24 16.79 3.67
CA ASN A 169 -15.25 15.98 4.39
C ASN A 169 -15.06 14.46 4.30
N ASN A 170 -13.80 13.99 4.22
CA ASN A 170 -13.49 12.58 4.01
C ASN A 170 -14.17 12.00 2.75
N ALA A 171 -14.21 12.76 1.66
CA ALA A 171 -14.81 12.32 0.41
C ALA A 171 -14.17 11.00 -0.07
N GLU A 172 -15.02 9.99 -0.31
CA GLU A 172 -14.67 8.85 -1.15
C GLU A 172 -14.61 9.35 -2.60
N ILE A 173 -13.42 9.40 -3.17
CA ILE A 173 -13.16 9.93 -4.50
C ILE A 173 -12.95 8.77 -5.46
N ARG A 174 -13.52 8.83 -6.66
CA ARG A 174 -13.21 7.84 -7.69
C ARG A 174 -11.73 7.90 -8.04
N PHE A 175 -11.07 6.76 -8.13
CA PHE A 175 -9.62 6.70 -8.34
C PHE A 175 -9.16 7.53 -9.56
N SER A 176 -9.90 7.51 -10.68
CA SER A 176 -9.59 8.32 -11.87
C SER A 176 -9.67 9.83 -11.65
N GLU A 177 -10.43 10.30 -10.67
CA GLU A 177 -10.63 11.72 -10.38
C GLU A 177 -9.72 12.20 -9.24
N TYR A 178 -8.92 11.30 -8.66
CA TYR A 178 -8.17 11.58 -7.45
C TYR A 178 -7.13 12.70 -7.62
N LEU A 179 -6.35 12.68 -8.70
CA LEU A 179 -5.37 13.75 -8.96
C LEU A 179 -6.03 15.11 -9.20
N VAL A 180 -7.15 15.11 -9.94
CA VAL A 180 -7.94 16.33 -10.19
C VAL A 180 -8.50 16.89 -8.87
N HIS A 181 -8.96 16.01 -7.98
CA HIS A 181 -9.38 16.38 -6.64
C HIS A 181 -8.25 17.05 -5.84
N LEU A 182 -7.05 16.46 -5.82
CA LEU A 182 -5.90 17.00 -5.10
C LEU A 182 -5.51 18.40 -5.63
N ILE A 183 -5.49 18.58 -6.96
CA ILE A 183 -5.16 19.87 -7.59
C ILE A 183 -6.23 20.91 -7.28
N ASN A 184 -7.51 20.58 -7.50
CA ASN A 184 -8.57 21.58 -7.43
C ASN A 184 -9.00 21.92 -6.01
N THR A 185 -9.03 20.91 -5.13
CA THR A 185 -9.53 21.04 -3.75
C THR A 185 -8.41 21.43 -2.80
N HIS A 186 -7.28 20.72 -2.85
CA HIS A 186 -6.16 20.95 -1.94
C HIS A 186 -5.10 21.90 -2.50
N LYS A 187 -5.20 22.31 -3.77
CA LYS A 187 -4.20 23.14 -4.44
C LYS A 187 -2.80 22.49 -4.44
N VAL A 188 -2.78 21.16 -4.48
CA VAL A 188 -1.55 20.39 -4.67
C VAL A 188 -0.91 20.80 -5.99
N LYS A 189 0.40 21.04 -5.96
CA LYS A 189 1.17 21.41 -7.15
C LYS A 189 1.39 20.19 -8.05
N HIS A 190 1.41 20.45 -9.35
CA HIS A 190 1.65 19.48 -10.41
C HIS A 190 2.84 19.95 -11.26
N PHE A 191 3.83 19.09 -11.46
CA PHE A 191 5.00 19.37 -12.27
C PHE A 191 5.24 18.26 -13.28
N GLU A 192 5.84 18.63 -14.41
CA GLU A 192 6.24 17.72 -15.47
C GLU A 192 7.77 17.58 -15.48
N GLY A 193 8.25 16.37 -15.71
CA GLY A 193 9.67 16.06 -15.82
C GLY A 193 10.33 15.58 -14.53
N SER A 194 11.60 15.20 -14.68
CA SER A 194 12.51 14.69 -13.65
C SER A 194 13.95 15.01 -14.10
N PRO A 195 14.89 15.40 -13.21
CA PRO A 195 14.74 15.50 -11.76
C PRO A 195 13.85 16.67 -11.31
N HIS A 196 13.39 16.62 -10.06
CA HIS A 196 12.57 17.67 -9.44
C HIS A 196 13.04 17.98 -8.02
N TRP A 197 13.34 19.25 -7.75
CA TRP A 197 13.61 19.75 -6.41
C TRP A 197 12.33 20.20 -5.72
N ASN A 198 12.09 19.69 -4.52
CA ASN A 198 10.94 20.08 -3.70
C ASN A 198 11.38 20.57 -2.32
N ASN A 199 11.09 21.84 -2.05
CA ASN A 199 11.43 22.50 -0.78
C ASN A 199 10.28 22.38 0.22
N TYR A 200 10.63 22.07 1.47
CA TYR A 200 9.74 22.03 2.62
C TYR A 200 10.08 23.20 3.54
N TYR A 201 9.08 24.06 3.78
CA TYR A 201 9.24 25.26 4.59
C TYR A 201 8.86 25.01 6.04
N VAL A 202 9.79 25.31 6.94
CA VAL A 202 9.63 25.20 8.39
C VAL A 202 9.10 26.52 8.94
N LYS A 203 8.18 26.44 9.90
CA LYS A 203 7.61 27.59 10.61
C LYS A 203 8.00 27.54 12.09
N ASP A 204 7.58 28.54 12.85
CA ASP A 204 7.83 28.68 14.28
C ASP A 204 7.42 27.44 15.13
N ASP A 205 6.51 26.59 14.62
CA ASP A 205 6.12 25.33 15.26
C ASP A 205 7.16 24.20 15.11
N ARG A 206 8.27 24.47 14.39
CA ARG A 206 9.35 23.54 14.06
C ARG A 206 8.89 22.24 13.41
N LYS A 207 7.68 22.22 12.84
CA LYS A 207 7.18 21.05 12.13
C LYS A 207 7.83 20.98 10.75
N LEU A 208 8.72 20.01 10.56
CA LEU A 208 9.49 19.83 9.33
C LEU A 208 8.62 19.52 8.12
N VAL A 209 7.52 18.78 8.30
CA VAL A 209 6.53 18.51 7.25
C VAL A 209 5.15 18.92 7.71
N ARG A 210 4.62 20.00 7.13
CA ARG A 210 3.30 20.52 7.48
C ARG A 210 2.18 19.67 6.88
N ASP A 211 1.13 19.41 7.64
CA ASP A 211 -0.04 18.70 7.13
C ASP A 211 -0.74 19.53 6.03
N GLY A 212 -1.23 18.86 4.99
CA GLY A 212 -1.95 19.49 3.90
C GLY A 212 -1.18 19.44 2.58
N SER A 213 -1.51 20.35 1.65
CA SER A 213 -0.99 20.27 0.28
C SER A 213 0.51 20.51 0.13
N THR A 214 1.18 21.05 1.14
CA THR A 214 2.65 21.18 1.13
C THR A 214 3.37 19.86 1.41
N SER A 215 2.69 18.84 1.93
CA SER A 215 3.29 17.52 2.18
C SER A 215 3.19 16.58 0.97
N LEU A 216 2.68 17.05 -0.16
CA LEU A 216 2.39 16.22 -1.32
C LEU A 216 2.53 17.02 -2.63
N VAL A 217 3.29 16.49 -3.57
CA VAL A 217 3.42 17.01 -4.93
C VAL A 217 3.12 15.92 -5.96
N ILE A 218 2.52 16.30 -7.10
CA ILE A 218 2.28 15.38 -8.22
C ILE A 218 3.37 15.61 -9.26
N LEU A 219 4.06 14.54 -9.66
CA LEU A 219 5.01 14.54 -10.78
C LEU A 219 4.45 13.74 -11.95
N GLU A 220 4.68 14.23 -13.16
CA GLU A 220 4.39 13.51 -14.40
C GLU A 220 5.66 13.25 -15.19
N VAL A 221 5.96 11.98 -15.40
CA VAL A 221 7.15 11.50 -16.13
C VAL A 221 6.70 10.41 -17.09
N ASP A 222 7.04 10.52 -18.38
CA ASP A 222 6.64 9.57 -19.43
C ASP A 222 5.12 9.27 -19.49
N ASN A 223 4.29 10.30 -19.31
CA ASN A 223 2.82 10.22 -19.20
C ASN A 223 2.33 9.34 -18.02
N ALA A 224 3.22 8.99 -17.09
CA ALA A 224 2.89 8.35 -15.83
C ALA A 224 2.84 9.39 -14.70
N LYS A 225 1.87 9.23 -13.80
CA LYS A 225 1.62 10.14 -12.69
C LYS A 225 2.14 9.52 -11.38
N PHE A 226 2.90 10.30 -10.63
CA PHE A 226 3.47 9.94 -9.35
C PHE A 226 3.06 10.94 -8.29
N LEU A 227 2.86 10.46 -7.07
CA LEU A 227 2.62 11.26 -5.89
C LEU A 227 3.88 11.16 -5.02
N VAL A 228 4.60 12.26 -4.87
CA VAL A 228 5.67 12.35 -3.89
C VAL A 228 5.07 12.86 -2.61
N ARG A 229 5.19 12.08 -1.53
CA ARG A 229 4.60 12.38 -0.23
C ARG A 229 5.68 12.46 0.81
N ALA A 230 5.57 13.44 1.69
CA ALA A 230 6.31 13.50 2.94
C ALA A 230 5.34 13.38 4.11
N LYS A 231 5.76 12.72 5.19
CA LYS A 231 5.02 12.70 6.45
C LYS A 231 5.98 12.63 7.63
N GLN A 232 5.80 13.53 8.59
CA GLN A 232 6.47 13.47 9.88
C GLN A 232 5.64 12.62 10.84
N VAL A 233 6.27 11.62 11.46
CA VAL A 233 5.69 10.79 12.51
C VAL A 233 6.69 10.75 13.65
N GLU A 234 6.29 11.31 14.80
CA GLU A 234 7.20 11.49 15.93
C GLU A 234 8.46 12.25 15.49
N ASP A 235 9.64 11.71 15.74
CA ASP A 235 10.95 12.32 15.46
C ASP A 235 11.54 11.89 14.10
N ARG A 236 10.69 11.40 13.19
CA ARG A 236 11.12 10.88 11.88
C ARG A 236 10.32 11.47 10.73
N VAL A 237 10.99 11.68 9.61
CA VAL A 237 10.40 12.17 8.36
C VAL A 237 10.52 11.10 7.29
N TYR A 238 9.39 10.69 6.75
CA TYR A 238 9.28 9.69 5.69
C TYR A 238 8.92 10.35 4.37
N VAL A 239 9.71 10.10 3.33
CA VAL A 239 9.43 10.56 1.97
C VAL A 239 9.34 9.38 1.01
N TRP A 240 8.30 9.33 0.17
CA TRP A 240 8.16 8.25 -0.81
C TRP A 240 7.50 8.71 -2.10
N VAL A 241 7.83 8.00 -3.18
CA VAL A 241 7.22 8.17 -4.51
C VAL A 241 6.21 7.05 -4.73
N ALA A 242 4.93 7.40 -4.92
CA ALA A 242 3.85 6.46 -5.13
C ALA A 242 3.30 6.56 -6.56
N PHE A 243 3.20 5.43 -7.26
CA PHE A 243 2.61 5.38 -8.60
C PHE A 243 1.08 5.52 -8.53
N HIS A 244 0.52 6.41 -9.34
CA HIS A 244 -0.92 6.57 -9.51
C HIS A 244 -1.41 5.76 -10.72
N GLY A 245 -1.67 4.49 -10.48
CA GLY A 245 -2.19 3.58 -11.50
C GLY A 245 -2.23 2.13 -11.01
N ARG A 246 -2.03 1.18 -11.92
CA ARG A 246 -1.91 -0.23 -11.55
C ARG A 246 -0.53 -0.51 -10.96
N PRO A 247 -0.42 -1.27 -9.85
CA PRO A 247 0.86 -1.53 -9.19
C PRO A 247 1.92 -2.14 -10.11
N GLN A 248 1.51 -3.01 -11.04
CA GLN A 248 2.42 -3.64 -11.99
C GLN A 248 3.07 -2.66 -12.98
N ASP A 249 2.41 -1.54 -13.29
CA ASP A 249 2.94 -0.53 -14.21
C ASP A 249 3.92 0.40 -13.51
N GLY A 250 3.72 0.66 -12.21
CA GLY A 250 4.68 1.40 -11.38
C GLY A 250 6.05 0.71 -11.27
N ARG A 251 6.08 -0.63 -11.26
CA ARG A 251 7.32 -1.43 -11.21
C ARG A 251 8.22 -1.26 -12.43
N LYS A 252 7.74 -0.60 -13.50
CA LYS A 252 8.53 -0.24 -14.68
C LYS A 252 9.36 1.04 -14.47
N TYR A 253 9.26 1.66 -13.30
CA TYR A 253 9.98 2.88 -12.95
C TYR A 253 10.87 2.65 -11.73
N ALA A 254 11.99 3.34 -11.71
CA ALA A 254 12.87 3.54 -10.57
C ALA A 254 12.69 4.97 -10.05
N ALA A 255 12.71 5.14 -8.73
CA ALA A 255 12.80 6.45 -8.10
C ALA A 255 14.07 6.53 -7.25
N THR A 256 14.74 7.67 -7.36
CA THR A 256 15.79 8.10 -6.44
C THR A 256 15.29 9.35 -5.72
N ILE A 257 15.42 9.38 -4.40
CA ILE A 257 15.11 10.54 -3.56
C ILE A 257 16.40 10.84 -2.80
N LYS A 258 16.96 12.02 -3.02
CA LYS A 258 18.15 12.49 -2.31
C LYS A 258 17.79 13.66 -1.41
N PHE A 259 18.31 13.69 -0.20
CA PHE A 259 18.26 14.89 0.63
C PHE A 259 19.24 15.93 0.07
N ASP A 260 18.76 17.15 -0.14
CA ASP A 260 19.54 18.23 -0.77
C ASP A 260 20.18 19.08 0.32
N PHE A 261 21.52 19.07 0.38
CA PHE A 261 22.28 19.86 1.35
C PHE A 261 22.54 21.25 0.78
N PRO A 262 22.14 22.34 1.47
CA PRO A 262 22.44 23.68 0.99
C PRO A 262 23.97 23.90 0.94
N GLY A 263 24.53 23.97 -0.27
CA GLY A 263 25.96 24.18 -0.52
C GLY A 263 26.76 22.97 -1.01
N SER A 264 26.13 21.84 -1.33
CA SER A 264 26.74 20.83 -2.19
C SER A 264 26.68 21.32 -3.64
N ASP A 265 27.62 22.19 -4.00
CA ASP A 265 27.96 22.39 -5.41
C ASP A 265 28.57 21.07 -5.90
N ASP A 266 27.73 20.12 -6.30
CA ASP A 266 28.12 18.95 -7.09
C ASP A 266 28.43 19.42 -8.53
N ASP A 267 29.44 20.28 -8.66
CA ASP A 267 30.19 20.50 -9.90
C ASP A 267 31.24 19.37 -10.07
N ASP A 268 30.86 18.12 -9.79
CA ASP A 268 31.59 16.94 -10.22
C ASP A 268 31.21 16.68 -11.69
N ASP A 269 31.68 17.57 -12.57
CA ASP A 269 32.08 17.14 -13.91
C ASP A 269 33.17 16.09 -13.70
N GLU A 270 32.81 14.81 -13.83
CA GLU A 270 33.75 13.68 -13.90
C GLU A 270 34.74 13.94 -15.06
N GLU A 271 35.82 14.67 -14.81
CA GLU A 271 37.05 14.51 -15.59
C GLU A 271 37.69 13.20 -15.10
N GLU A 272 37.53 12.13 -15.90
CA GLU A 272 38.30 10.90 -15.79
C GLU A 272 39.80 11.23 -15.88
N GLU A 273 40.46 11.47 -14.74
CA GLU A 273 41.92 11.41 -14.67
C GLU A 273 42.34 9.97 -14.41
N ASP A 274 42.62 9.26 -15.51
CA ASP A 274 43.40 8.02 -15.55
C ASP A 274 44.70 8.20 -14.74
N THR A 275 44.71 7.70 -13.51
CA THR A 275 45.93 7.47 -12.75
C THR A 275 46.00 5.99 -12.38
N ASP A 276 46.72 5.25 -13.23
CA ASP A 276 47.29 3.95 -12.93
C ASP A 276 48.18 4.10 -11.68
N ASP A 277 47.84 3.46 -10.55
CA ASP A 277 48.83 3.08 -9.54
C ASP A 277 48.32 1.91 -8.69
N ASP A 278 48.99 0.76 -8.88
CA ASP A 278 48.90 -0.46 -8.08
C ASP A 278 49.33 -0.19 -6.62
N TYR A 279 48.41 -0.36 -5.67
CA TYR A 279 48.75 -0.49 -4.25
C TYR A 279 47.94 -1.61 -3.60
N GLU A 280 48.58 -2.78 -3.44
CA GLU A 280 48.09 -3.85 -2.56
C GLU A 280 48.21 -3.39 -1.09
N SER A 281 47.09 -3.42 -0.36
CA SER A 281 47.08 -3.46 1.10
C SER A 281 46.05 -4.47 1.59
N GLU A 282 46.52 -5.50 2.27
CA GLU A 282 45.73 -6.42 3.10
C GLU A 282 45.36 -5.76 4.45
N SER A 283 44.36 -6.34 5.13
CA SER A 283 43.79 -6.05 6.47
C SER A 283 42.71 -4.95 6.50
N SER A 284 41.56 -5.09 7.18
CA SER A 284 41.07 -6.05 8.19
C SER A 284 39.56 -6.28 8.00
N GLU A 285 39.10 -7.50 8.28
CA GLU A 285 37.67 -7.80 8.45
C GLU A 285 37.18 -7.20 9.77
N ASP A 286 36.74 -5.95 9.73
CA ASP A 286 35.90 -5.37 10.77
C ASP A 286 34.47 -5.30 10.21
N GLU A 287 33.67 -6.34 10.48
CA GLU A 287 32.22 -6.35 10.29
C GLU A 287 31.55 -5.47 11.35
N ASP A 288 31.80 -4.17 11.31
CA ASP A 288 30.92 -3.17 11.91
C ASP A 288 30.12 -2.56 10.76
N GLY A 289 28.81 -2.77 10.78
CA GLY A 289 27.91 -2.31 9.72
C GLY A 289 27.93 -0.79 9.59
N ASP A 290 28.75 -0.30 8.67
CA ASP A 290 28.65 1.04 8.11
C ASP A 290 27.28 1.18 7.45
N MET A 291 26.35 1.73 8.23
CA MET A 291 25.08 2.24 7.76
C MET A 291 25.42 3.39 6.81
N ASP A 292 25.31 3.12 5.52
CA ASP A 292 25.49 4.07 4.42
C ASP A 292 24.98 5.47 4.84
N PRO A 293 25.87 6.49 4.99
CA PRO A 293 25.50 7.83 5.44
C PRO A 293 24.79 8.62 4.33
N ASN A 294 24.58 8.02 3.18
CA ASN A 294 23.92 8.67 2.07
C ASN A 294 22.42 8.79 2.39
N PHE A 295 21.95 10.02 2.60
CA PHE A 295 20.54 10.38 2.86
C PHE A 295 19.67 10.20 1.61
N ASP A 296 19.80 9.03 1.00
CA ASP A 296 19.34 8.69 -0.32
C ASP A 296 18.47 7.44 -0.24
N PHE A 297 17.40 7.45 -1.02
CA PHE A 297 16.64 6.26 -1.35
C PHE A 297 16.79 6.01 -2.85
N ALA A 298 17.08 4.78 -3.27
CA ALA A 298 17.03 4.37 -4.67
C ALA A 298 16.36 3.01 -4.81
N GLY A 299 15.36 2.90 -5.67
CA GLY A 299 14.73 1.61 -5.96
C GLY A 299 13.49 1.69 -6.84
N ASN A 300 12.93 0.53 -7.17
CA ASN A 300 11.73 0.43 -8.00
C ASN A 300 10.53 1.10 -7.28
N VAL A 301 9.67 1.77 -8.06
CA VAL A 301 8.43 2.35 -7.54
C VAL A 301 7.44 1.23 -7.22
N LYS A 302 7.46 0.78 -5.96
CA LYS A 302 6.55 -0.23 -5.41
C LYS A 302 5.34 0.40 -4.74
N ALA A 303 5.49 1.61 -4.21
CA ALA A 303 4.44 2.30 -3.50
C ALA A 303 3.30 2.72 -4.44
N THR A 304 2.08 2.73 -3.91
CA THR A 304 0.87 3.10 -4.65
C THR A 304 0.12 4.21 -3.92
N THR A 305 -0.75 4.93 -4.61
CA THR A 305 -1.50 6.09 -4.07
C THR A 305 -2.12 5.88 -2.68
N ARG A 306 -2.56 4.65 -2.35
CA ARG A 306 -3.24 4.32 -1.09
C ARG A 306 -2.32 4.14 0.11
N MET A 307 -1.04 3.91 -0.14
CA MET A 307 -0.11 3.49 0.92
C MET A 307 0.17 4.65 1.88
N ASP A 308 0.27 4.30 3.16
CA ASP A 308 0.73 5.18 4.22
C ASP A 308 2.17 4.86 4.65
N VAL A 309 2.61 5.48 5.75
CA VAL A 309 3.97 5.33 6.26
C VAL A 309 4.27 3.88 6.67
N GLU A 310 3.31 3.18 7.29
CA GLU A 310 3.55 1.79 7.72
C GLU A 310 3.63 0.84 6.53
N ASP A 311 2.79 1.07 5.50
CA ASP A 311 2.84 0.31 4.27
C ASP A 311 4.19 0.46 3.55
N VAL A 312 4.69 1.69 3.38
CA VAL A 312 5.95 1.94 2.63
C VAL A 312 7.20 1.50 3.38
N LYS A 313 7.18 1.54 4.72
CA LYS A 313 8.22 0.96 5.57
C LYS A 313 8.30 -0.55 5.37
N GLN A 314 7.16 -1.24 5.33
CA GLN A 314 7.14 -2.70 5.15
C GLN A 314 7.76 -3.16 3.83
N ILE A 315 7.65 -2.36 2.77
CA ILE A 315 8.18 -2.69 1.44
C ILE A 315 9.54 -2.04 1.13
N ASN A 316 10.15 -1.35 2.11
CA ASN A 316 11.38 -0.57 1.99
C ASN A 316 11.34 0.33 0.73
N SER A 317 10.33 1.20 0.65
CA SER A 317 10.06 2.05 -0.52
C SER A 317 9.93 3.52 -0.15
N CYS A 318 10.69 3.97 0.85
CA CYS A 318 10.73 5.34 1.33
C CYS A 318 12.14 5.72 1.79
N LEU A 319 12.47 7.00 1.67
CA LEU A 319 13.54 7.64 2.42
C LEU A 319 13.05 7.90 3.85
N ASP A 320 13.83 7.48 4.84
CA ASP A 320 13.52 7.59 6.27
C ASP A 320 14.64 8.39 6.97
N MET A 321 14.32 9.60 7.40
CA MET A 321 15.28 10.55 7.98
C MET A 321 14.93 10.88 9.43
N CYS A 322 15.95 11.05 10.28
CA CYS A 322 15.76 11.59 11.62
C CYS A 322 15.48 13.10 11.54
N GLN A 323 14.61 13.60 12.41
CA GLN A 323 14.34 15.04 12.53
C GLN A 323 15.62 15.83 12.85
N GLY A 324 16.48 15.32 13.74
CA GLY A 324 17.74 15.98 14.10
C GLY A 324 18.68 16.20 12.91
N ASP A 325 18.77 15.23 12.00
CA ASP A 325 19.63 15.33 10.81
C ASP A 325 19.12 16.43 9.86
N ILE A 326 17.80 16.54 9.71
CA ILE A 326 17.18 17.59 8.89
C ILE A 326 17.36 18.96 9.55
N GLU A 327 17.12 19.06 10.86
CA GLU A 327 17.27 20.31 11.62
C GLU A 327 18.70 20.86 11.56
N ASN A 328 19.71 19.98 11.58
CA ASN A 328 21.12 20.37 11.45
C ASN A 328 21.49 20.92 10.07
N ASN A 329 20.66 20.66 9.05
CA ASN A 329 20.91 21.01 7.65
C ASN A 329 19.84 21.96 7.08
N LEU A 330 19.11 22.67 7.94
CA LEU A 330 18.15 23.69 7.49
C LEU A 330 18.88 24.83 6.78
N GLY A 331 18.50 25.07 5.53
CA GLY A 331 18.87 26.27 4.79
C GLY A 331 17.98 27.45 5.15
N THR A 332 18.41 28.66 4.76
CA THR A 332 17.61 29.88 4.88
C THR A 332 17.25 30.39 3.48
N GLU A 333 15.96 30.51 3.20
CA GLU A 333 15.42 31.08 1.96
C GLU A 333 14.72 32.41 2.24
N ILE A 334 14.94 33.42 1.37
CA ILE A 334 14.24 34.71 1.44
C ILE A 334 13.03 34.66 0.51
N ILE A 335 11.83 34.54 1.09
CA ILE A 335 10.57 34.55 0.34
C ILE A 335 9.77 35.79 0.69
N ARG A 336 9.54 36.63 -0.32
CA ARG A 336 8.76 37.89 -0.18
C ARG A 336 9.29 38.79 0.95
N GLY A 337 10.61 38.83 1.12
CA GLY A 337 11.29 39.65 2.12
C GLY A 337 11.26 39.10 3.54
N ARG A 338 10.89 37.83 3.74
CA ARG A 338 11.02 37.12 5.01
C ARG A 338 12.00 35.97 4.85
N GLU A 339 12.92 35.85 5.79
CA GLU A 339 13.75 34.67 5.96
C GLU A 339 12.87 33.53 6.50
N LEU A 340 12.95 32.39 5.84
CA LEU A 340 12.28 31.16 6.22
C LEU A 340 13.29 30.03 6.20
N GLU A 341 13.24 29.17 7.21
CA GLU A 341 14.01 27.94 7.22
C GLU A 341 13.36 26.93 6.27
N SER A 342 14.18 26.24 5.49
CA SER A 342 13.74 25.20 4.58
C SER A 342 14.75 24.05 4.49
N TRP A 343 14.25 22.91 4.06
CA TRP A 343 15.08 21.79 3.59
C TRP A 343 14.48 21.29 2.28
N ALA A 344 15.29 20.62 1.48
CA ALA A 344 14.90 20.20 0.14
C ALA A 344 15.25 18.75 -0.13
N ILE A 345 14.58 18.19 -1.14
CA ILE A 345 14.89 16.88 -1.69
C ILE A 345 14.97 16.99 -3.21
N ASN A 346 15.84 16.20 -3.81
CA ASN A 346 15.90 15.97 -5.24
C ASN A 346 15.28 14.61 -5.57
N ILE A 347 14.25 14.61 -6.42
CA ILE A 347 13.56 13.40 -6.86
C ILE A 347 13.87 13.14 -8.32
N LYS A 348 14.46 11.98 -8.61
CA LYS A 348 14.67 11.47 -9.98
C LYS A 348 13.81 10.24 -10.22
N ILE A 349 13.04 10.22 -11.30
CA ILE A 349 12.22 9.08 -11.72
C ILE A 349 12.65 8.69 -13.14
N ASN A 350 13.06 7.44 -13.32
CA ASN A 350 13.46 6.90 -14.61
C ASN A 350 12.62 5.68 -14.95
N ARG A 351 12.30 5.50 -16.23
CA ARG A 351 11.66 4.30 -16.73
C ARG A 351 12.71 3.29 -17.19
N TYR A 352 12.48 2.01 -16.89
CA TYR A 352 13.27 0.89 -17.39
C TYR A 352 12.90 0.50 -18.82
#